data_AF-A0A8C6ND18-F1
#
_entry.id   AF-A0A8C6ND18-F1
#
_cell.length_a   1.000
_cell.length_b   1.000
_cell.length_c   1.000
_cell.angle_alpha   90.00
_cell.angle_beta   90.00
_cell.angle_gamma   90.00
#
_symmetry.space_group_name_H-M   'P 1'
#
loop_
_entity.id
_entity.type
_entity.pdbx_description
1 polymer ?
#
loop_
_entity_poly.entity_id
_entity_poly.type
_entity_poly.pdbx_seq_one_letter_code
_entity_poly.pdbx_strand_id
1 'polypeptide(L)'
;MLEVQSPPGTIAGYVVQNWDPFLPKFTIQNESKEDLLKIIGPYATCGCFEDVDFEVKTLNEMSTIGKISKYWSGFVNNVFTNTANFGIQVPVDLDVRIKAIMIGACFLIDLMFFENSLDGL
;
A
#
# COMPACT_ATOMS: atom_id res chain seq x y z
N MET A 1 -11.36 5.08 -4.31
CA MET A 1 -10.97 3.90 -5.09
C MET A 1 -10.02 4.35 -6.19
N LEU A 2 -9.02 3.54 -6.51
CA LEU A 2 -8.06 3.77 -7.58
C LEU A 2 -8.16 2.63 -8.59
N GLU A 3 -8.29 2.95 -9.87
CA GLU A 3 -8.22 1.98 -10.96
C GLU A 3 -6.78 1.85 -11.45
N VAL A 4 -6.31 0.62 -11.66
CA VAL A 4 -4.98 0.33 -12.16
C VAL A 4 -5.11 -0.34 -13.52
N GLN A 5 -4.47 0.24 -14.54
CA GLN A 5 -4.46 -0.27 -15.91
C GLN A 5 -3.03 -0.64 -16.33
N SER A 6 -2.89 -1.77 -17.03
CA SER A 6 -1.62 -2.16 -17.67
C SER A 6 -1.87 -3.29 -18.69
N PRO A 7 -1.56 -3.09 -19.99
CA PRO A 7 -1.23 -1.83 -20.68
C PRO A 7 -2.36 -0.79 -20.61
N PRO A 8 -2.14 0.47 -21.05
CA PRO A 8 -3.19 1.48 -21.07
C PRO A 8 -4.44 1.00 -21.82
N GLY A 9 -5.61 1.14 -21.21
CA GLY A 9 -6.88 0.64 -21.74
C GLY A 9 -7.22 -0.81 -21.36
N THR A 10 -6.33 -1.55 -20.69
CA THR A 10 -6.62 -2.85 -20.08
C THR A 10 -6.58 -2.74 -18.57
N ILE A 11 -7.71 -3.01 -17.92
CA ILE A 11 -7.83 -2.93 -16.46
C ILE A 11 -7.07 -4.10 -15.83
N ALA A 12 -6.05 -3.80 -15.03
CA ALA A 12 -5.38 -4.80 -14.21
C ALA A 12 -6.21 -5.12 -12.97
N GLY A 13 -6.83 -4.11 -12.36
CA GLY A 13 -7.73 -4.23 -11.23
C GLY A 13 -7.92 -2.91 -10.50
N TYR A 14 -8.34 -2.98 -9.24
CA TYR A 14 -8.70 -1.81 -8.44
C TYR A 14 -8.13 -1.88 -7.04
N VAL A 15 -7.85 -0.71 -6.46
CA VAL A 15 -7.57 -0.53 -5.03
C VAL A 15 -8.74 0.21 -4.42
N VAL A 16 -9.50 -0.47 -3.58
CA VAL A 16 -10.63 0.12 -2.86
C VAL A 16 -10.19 0.45 -1.45
N GLN A 17 -10.45 1.66 -0.99
CA GLN A 17 -10.27 1.99 0.42
C GLN A 17 -11.51 1.54 1.19
N ASN A 18 -11.30 0.80 2.27
CA ASN A 18 -12.34 0.37 3.18
C ASN A 18 -12.34 1.32 4.37
N TRP A 19 -13.50 1.86 4.70
CA TRP A 19 -13.64 2.68 5.89
C TRP A 19 -13.58 1.80 7.13
N ASP A 20 -12.66 2.13 8.04
CA ASP A 20 -12.51 1.49 9.34
C ASP A 20 -12.08 2.58 10.34
N PRO A 21 -12.67 2.62 11.55
CA PRO A 21 -12.44 3.71 12.50
C PRO A 21 -11.06 3.65 13.17
N PHE A 22 -10.31 2.57 13.01
CA PHE A 22 -9.11 2.29 13.78
C PHE A 22 -7.88 1.99 12.91
N LEU A 23 -8.09 1.34 11.77
CA LEU A 23 -7.01 0.86 10.91
C LEU A 23 -7.23 1.34 9.47
N PRO A 24 -6.19 1.84 8.78
CA PRO A 24 -6.28 2.07 7.35
C PRO A 24 -6.35 0.72 6.63
N LYS A 25 -7.50 0.43 6.01
CA LYS A 25 -7.76 -0.82 5.28
C LYS A 25 -8.02 -0.53 3.80
N PHE A 26 -7.45 -1.39 2.96
CA PHE A 26 -7.70 -1.39 1.53
C PHE A 26 -7.94 -2.81 1.03
N THR A 27 -8.73 -2.93 -0.03
CA THR A 27 -8.98 -4.18 -0.74
C THR A 27 -8.42 -4.07 -2.15
N ILE A 28 -7.64 -5.07 -2.54
CA ILE A 28 -7.21 -5.29 -3.92
C ILE A 28 -8.29 -6.11 -4.62
N GLN A 29 -8.81 -5.59 -5.72
CA GLN A 29 -9.81 -6.27 -6.55
C GLN A 29 -9.27 -6.54 -7.96
N ASN A 30 -9.72 -7.62 -8.58
CA ASN A 30 -9.42 -7.90 -9.99
C ASN A 30 -10.30 -7.05 -10.95
N GLU A 31 -10.13 -7.26 -12.25
CA GLU A 31 -10.92 -6.60 -13.31
C GLU A 31 -12.44 -6.83 -13.17
N SER A 32 -12.85 -7.97 -12.62
CA SER A 32 -14.25 -8.35 -12.35
C SER A 32 -14.78 -7.78 -11.01
N LYS A 33 -13.98 -6.98 -10.29
CA LYS A 33 -14.28 -6.45 -8.94
C LYS A 33 -14.41 -7.54 -7.86
N GLU A 34 -13.79 -8.68 -8.08
CA GLU A 34 -13.66 -9.73 -7.05
C GLU A 34 -12.50 -9.38 -6.13
N ASP A 35 -12.73 -9.48 -4.83
CA ASP A 35 -11.72 -9.24 -3.82
C ASP A 35 -10.65 -10.34 -3.91
N LEU A 36 -9.38 -9.94 -4.01
CA LEU A 36 -8.24 -10.86 -4.06
C LEU A 36 -7.45 -10.85 -2.75
N LEU A 37 -7.15 -9.65 -2.25
CA LEU A 37 -6.27 -9.43 -1.11
C LEU A 37 -6.70 -8.20 -0.33
N LYS A 38 -6.21 -8.10 0.90
CA LYS A 38 -6.39 -6.93 1.76
C LYS A 38 -5.05 -6.32 2.11
N ILE A 39 -5.00 -5.00 2.22
CA ILE A 39 -3.86 -4.26 2.74
C ILE A 39 -4.31 -3.63 4.05
N ILE A 40 -3.59 -3.91 5.13
CA ILE A 40 -3.91 -3.42 6.47
C ILE A 40 -2.69 -2.67 6.98
N GLY A 41 -2.85 -1.35 7.18
CA GLY A 41 -1.81 -0.55 7.79
C GLY A 41 -1.89 -0.54 9.32
N PRO A 42 -0.91 0.08 9.99
CA PRO A 42 -0.85 0.12 11.44
C PRO A 42 -1.90 1.06 12.02
N TYR A 43 -2.15 0.92 13.32
CA TYR A 43 -3.06 1.81 14.05
C TYR A 43 -2.61 3.26 13.91
N ALA A 44 -3.52 4.13 13.47
CA ALA A 44 -3.24 5.55 13.30
C ALA A 44 -2.84 6.27 14.61
N THR A 45 -2.96 5.60 15.76
CA THR A 45 -2.75 6.17 17.11
C THR A 45 -1.36 5.94 17.70
N CYS A 46 -0.42 5.27 17.02
CA CYS A 46 0.93 5.07 17.53
C CYS A 46 1.97 5.95 16.83
N GLY A 47 2.45 6.95 17.57
CA GLY A 47 3.82 7.47 17.52
C GLY A 47 4.39 7.83 16.16
N CYS A 48 4.38 9.12 15.83
CA CYS A 48 5.25 9.70 14.81
C CYS A 48 6.71 9.22 15.02
N PHE A 49 7.45 9.02 13.92
CA PHE A 49 8.91 8.80 13.80
C PHE A 49 9.45 7.36 13.56
N GLU A 50 8.62 6.35 13.29
CA GLU A 50 9.09 5.00 12.91
C GLU A 50 8.65 4.59 11.49
N ASP A 51 9.31 3.58 10.92
CA ASP A 51 8.95 2.98 9.63
C ASP A 51 7.52 2.42 9.69
N VAL A 52 6.74 2.68 8.64
CA VAL A 52 5.32 2.32 8.59
C VAL A 52 5.12 1.12 7.66
N ASP A 53 4.71 -0.01 8.24
CA ASP A 53 4.46 -1.24 7.50
C ASP A 53 2.95 -1.47 7.26
N PHE A 54 2.56 -1.56 5.99
CA PHE A 54 1.24 -1.99 5.56
C PHE A 54 1.30 -3.46 5.12
N GLU A 55 0.64 -4.34 5.85
CA GLU A 55 0.65 -5.77 5.57
C GLU A 55 -0.34 -6.13 4.45
N VAL A 56 0.12 -6.92 3.48
CA VAL A 56 -0.75 -7.52 2.45
C VAL A 56 -1.14 -8.91 2.89
N LYS A 57 -2.45 -9.10 3.12
CA LYS A 57 -3.03 -10.33 3.65
C LYS A 57 -4.02 -10.96 2.69
N THR A 58 -4.24 -12.25 2.88
CA THR A 58 -5.35 -12.99 2.29
C THR A 58 -6.70 -12.41 2.75
N LEU A 59 -7.80 -12.70 2.03
CA LEU A 59 -9.13 -12.15 2.32
C LEU A 59 -9.65 -12.45 3.73
N ASN A 60 -9.26 -13.61 4.26
CA ASN A 60 -9.55 -14.06 5.62
C ASN A 60 -8.66 -13.42 6.69
N GLU A 61 -7.73 -12.54 6.30
CA GLU A 61 -6.80 -11.80 7.17
C GLU A 61 -5.87 -12.68 8.03
N MET A 62 -5.84 -14.00 7.78
CA MET A 62 -5.05 -14.95 8.56
C MET A 62 -3.60 -15.08 8.10
N SER A 63 -3.29 -14.80 6.83
CA SER A 63 -1.96 -15.00 6.26
C SER A 63 -1.45 -13.72 5.61
N THR A 64 -0.28 -13.25 6.06
CA THR A 64 0.45 -12.17 5.41
C THR A 64 1.28 -12.75 4.27
N ILE A 65 1.09 -12.24 3.06
CA ILE A 65 1.80 -12.68 1.85
C ILE A 65 2.83 -11.65 1.38
N GLY A 66 2.74 -10.41 1.86
CA GLY A 66 3.63 -9.33 1.44
C GLY A 66 3.44 -8.10 2.31
N LYS A 67 4.14 -7.01 1.98
CA LYS A 67 3.99 -5.72 2.65
C LYS A 67 4.39 -4.54 1.79
N ILE A 68 3.86 -3.37 2.13
CA ILE A 68 4.28 -2.06 1.62
C ILE A 68 4.85 -1.29 2.80
N SER A 69 6.12 -0.93 2.77
CA SER A 69 6.83 -0.26 3.86
C SER A 69 7.19 1.16 3.47
N LYS A 70 6.92 2.14 4.32
CA LYS A 70 7.47 3.50 4.20
C LYS A 70 8.60 3.69 5.20
N TYR A 71 9.79 4.01 4.71
CA TYR A 71 10.96 4.24 5.56
C TYR A 71 11.09 5.72 5.95
N TRP A 72 11.30 6.02 7.24
CA TRP A 72 11.52 7.38 7.72
C TRP A 72 13.01 7.75 7.73
N SER A 73 13.36 8.92 7.18
CA SER A 73 14.75 9.37 6.97
C SER A 73 15.60 9.59 8.24
N GLY A 74 15.03 9.47 9.44
CA GLY A 74 15.67 9.83 10.72
C GLY A 74 16.63 8.78 11.32
N PHE A 75 16.50 7.50 10.96
CA PHE A 75 17.27 6.41 11.58
C PHE A 75 18.37 5.80 10.68
N VAL A 76 18.40 6.18 9.40
CA VAL A 76 19.37 5.64 8.44
C VAL A 76 20.66 6.46 8.45
N ASN A 77 21.61 6.03 9.28
CA ASN A 77 23.01 6.39 9.10
C ASN A 77 23.49 5.85 7.73
N ASN A 78 23.50 6.75 6.74
CA ASN A 78 24.55 6.85 5.75
C ASN A 78 24.61 5.82 4.60
N VAL A 79 23.51 5.49 3.91
CA VAL A 79 23.63 5.27 2.44
C VAL A 79 22.30 5.44 1.70
N PHE A 80 22.30 6.37 0.73
CA PHE A 80 21.37 6.54 -0.40
C PHE A 80 20.04 7.30 -0.17
N THR A 81 20.17 8.60 -0.44
CA THR A 81 19.24 9.48 -1.17
C THR A 81 17.93 9.94 -0.52
N ASN A 82 17.78 11.26 -0.54
CA ASN A 82 16.76 12.15 -0.02
C ASN A 82 15.37 12.01 -0.71
N THR A 83 14.82 10.80 -0.74
CA THR A 83 13.51 10.51 -1.34
C THR A 83 12.73 9.63 -0.36
N ALA A 84 11.44 9.91 -0.13
CA ALA A 84 10.57 9.05 0.67
C ALA A 84 10.61 7.61 0.11
N ASN A 85 11.36 6.71 0.75
CA ASN A 85 11.57 5.37 0.21
C ASN A 85 10.39 4.48 0.61
N PHE A 86 9.55 4.16 -0.38
CA PHE A 86 8.58 3.09 -0.25
C PHE A 86 9.18 1.78 -0.79
N GLY A 87 9.02 0.70 -0.03
CA GLY A 87 9.38 -0.66 -0.44
C GLY A 87 8.14 -1.53 -0.59
N ILE A 88 8.05 -2.30 -1.67
CA ILE A 88 6.99 -3.30 -1.86
C ILE A 88 7.62 -4.68 -1.86
N GLN A 89 7.17 -5.55 -0.95
CA GLN A 89 7.64 -6.92 -0.80
C GLN A 89 6.50 -7.88 -1.15
N VAL A 90 6.72 -8.71 -2.16
CA VAL A 90 5.74 -9.67 -2.69
C VAL A 90 6.45 -10.96 -3.11
N PRO A 91 5.77 -12.10 -3.11
CA PRO A 91 6.34 -13.35 -3.61
C PRO A 91 6.59 -13.23 -5.11
N VAL A 92 7.66 -13.87 -5.57
CA VAL A 92 8.05 -13.88 -6.99
C VAL A 92 6.96 -14.50 -7.86
N ASP A 93 6.26 -15.51 -7.35
CA ASP A 93 5.18 -16.22 -8.04
C ASP A 93 3.83 -15.50 -8.01
N LEU A 94 3.75 -14.31 -7.39
CA LEU A 94 2.52 -13.53 -7.38
C LEU A 94 2.19 -13.02 -8.79
N ASP A 95 0.90 -13.04 -9.14
CA ASP A 95 0.38 -12.58 -10.42
C ASP A 95 0.87 -11.15 -10.73
N VAL A 96 1.35 -10.93 -11.96
CA VAL A 96 1.92 -9.66 -12.39
C VAL A 96 0.90 -8.52 -12.31
N ARG A 97 -0.39 -8.79 -12.53
CA ARG A 97 -1.46 -7.81 -12.37
C ARG A 97 -1.62 -7.39 -10.92
N ILE A 98 -1.55 -8.35 -9.99
CA ILE A 98 -1.60 -8.03 -8.55
C ILE A 98 -0.41 -7.15 -8.16
N LYS A 99 0.80 -7.46 -8.66
CA LYS A 99 1.98 -6.61 -8.43
C LYS A 99 1.76 -5.19 -8.95
N ALA A 100 1.16 -5.03 -10.14
CA ALA A 100 0.80 -3.72 -10.67
C ALA A 100 -0.22 -2.99 -9.78
N ILE A 101 -1.26 -3.70 -9.31
CA ILE A 101 -2.26 -3.12 -8.41
C ILE A 101 -1.62 -2.70 -7.07
N MET A 102 -0.65 -3.47 -6.57
CA MET A 102 0.09 -3.12 -5.34
C MET A 102 0.94 -1.86 -5.49
N ILE A 103 1.53 -1.63 -6.65
CA ILE A 103 2.21 -0.36 -6.96
C ILE A 103 1.20 0.78 -6.93
N GLY A 104 0.02 0.62 -7.55
CA GLY A 104 -1.07 1.59 -7.44
C GLY A 104 -1.51 1.86 -6.00
N ALA A 105 -1.61 0.81 -5.18
CA ALA A 105 -1.94 0.94 -3.77
C ALA A 105 -0.88 1.73 -2.99
N CYS A 106 0.40 1.52 -3.31
CA CYS A 106 1.50 2.29 -2.73
C CYS A 106 1.34 3.79 -3.02
N PHE A 107 1.05 4.17 -4.27
CA PHE A 107 0.79 5.57 -4.64
C PHE A 107 -0.42 6.14 -3.90
N LEU A 108 -1.51 5.37 -3.81
CA LEU A 108 -2.71 5.80 -3.08
C LEU A 108 -2.40 6.04 -1.60
N ILE A 109 -1.65 5.15 -0.95
CA ILE A 109 -1.25 5.30 0.46
C ILE A 109 -0.41 6.56 0.65
N ASP A 110 0.56 6.82 -0.23
CA ASP A 110 1.41 8.01 -0.13
C ASP A 110 0.59 9.31 -0.26
N LEU A 111 -0.25 9.38 -1.29
CA LEU A 111 -1.19 10.49 -1.51
C LEU A 111 -2.10 10.73 -0.30
N MET A 112 -2.72 9.66 0.21
CA MET A 112 -3.75 9.78 1.25
C MET A 112 -3.20 10.19 2.60
N PHE A 113 -2.07 9.62 3.03
CA PHE A 113 -1.57 9.78 4.40
C PHE A 113 -0.41 10.76 4.53
N PHE A 114 0.35 11.02 3.46
CA PHE A 114 1.61 11.75 3.58
C PHE A 114 1.64 13.02 2.75
N GLU A 115 1.15 13.02 1.51
CA GLU A 115 1.05 14.27 0.75
C GLU A 115 -0.04 15.20 1.30
N ASN A 116 -1.23 14.67 1.62
CA ASN A 116 -2.29 15.46 2.28
C ASN A 116 -1.89 16.01 3.66
N SER A 117 -0.86 15.45 4.30
CA SER A 117 -0.34 15.96 5.58
C SER A 117 0.62 17.13 5.42
N LEU A 118 1.18 17.35 4.22
CA LEU A 118 2.14 18.41 3.91
C LEU A 118 1.45 19.72 3.48
N ASP A 119 0.23 19.67 2.92
CA ASP A 119 -0.57 20.86 2.56
C ASP A 119 -1.23 21.56 3.78
N GLY A 120 -0.91 21.12 5.00
CA GLY A 120 -1.43 21.68 6.26
C GLY A 120 -0.47 22.60 7.02
N LEU A 121 0.66 23.00 6.43
CA LEU A 121 1.65 23.92 7.02
C LEU A 121 1.57 25.33 6.43
#